data_AF-A0A267E9V2-F1
#
_entry.id   AF-A0A267E9V2-F1
#
_cell.length_a   1.000
_cell.length_b   1.000
_cell.length_c   1.000
_cell.angle_alpha   90.00
_cell.angle_beta   90.00
_cell.angle_gamma   90.00
#
_symmetry.space_group_name_H-M   'P 1'
#
loop_
_entity.id
_entity.type
_entity.pdbx_description
1 polymer ?
#
loop_
_entity_poly.entity_id
_entity_poly.type
_entity_poly.pdbx_seq_one_letter_code
_entity_poly.pdbx_strand_id
1 'polypeptide(L)'
;PFMLVLLVLVYSFGIFFFNLLFPAFSDSRDAQALTKIFTVPVSLAFGMVESAQFESCSSSSLATGESCADEAGNKAYNGILVFVYLLLVNIVMWNLLIALFSRTVTELASRAEVLWRRNLFELLQEFAEVSPVPPPLSFPHYAWKLLQRCHACRCQPRSGEVSPADGAESSKPWWQHTEDFSGYPKDFKRFLIYQSEQLREHRPRLQWPVERNKGDIDVLKAHVENQVKDLLATQREDNEKMDERLDKLQQQMTNVMSILQQMQQQRQQ
;
A
#
# COMPACT_ATOMS: atom_id res chain seq x y z
N PRO A 1 2.12 1.00 12.18
CA PRO A 1 3.42 1.69 12.05
C PRO A 1 3.30 3.05 11.35
N PHE A 2 2.69 3.11 10.16
CA PHE A 2 2.46 4.35 9.40
C PHE A 2 1.73 5.42 10.23
N MET A 3 0.55 5.07 10.76
CA MET A 3 -0.25 5.99 11.59
C MET A 3 0.48 6.48 12.83
N LEU A 4 1.38 5.68 13.40
CA LEU A 4 2.17 6.06 14.58
C LEU A 4 3.22 7.09 14.21
N VAL A 5 3.96 6.87 13.11
CA VAL A 5 4.96 7.84 12.61
C VAL A 5 4.28 9.15 12.21
N LEU A 6 3.14 9.09 11.53
CA LEU A 6 2.33 10.26 11.18
C LEU A 6 1.87 11.01 12.43
N LEU A 7 1.36 10.30 13.44
CA LEU A 7 0.90 10.91 14.69
C LEU A 7 2.04 11.60 15.44
N VAL A 8 3.22 10.99 15.51
CA VAL A 8 4.41 11.59 16.15
C VAL A 8 4.84 12.86 15.41
N LEU A 9 4.84 12.85 14.06
CA LEU A 9 5.17 14.03 13.26
C LEU A 9 4.15 15.16 13.44
N VAL A 10 2.85 14.85 13.31
CA VAL A 10 1.75 15.80 13.50
C VAL A 10 1.81 16.42 14.90
N TYR A 11 2.02 15.60 15.93
CA TYR A 11 2.08 16.07 17.32
C TYR A 11 3.29 16.98 17.57
N SER A 12 4.47 16.58 17.09
CA SER A 12 5.72 17.33 17.31
C SER A 12 5.67 18.70 16.62
N PHE A 13 5.28 18.73 15.34
CA PHE A 13 5.13 19.99 14.60
C PHE A 13 3.92 20.79 15.09
N GLY A 14 2.85 20.14 15.55
CA GLY A 14 1.69 20.82 16.14
C GLY A 14 2.01 21.61 17.39
N ILE A 15 2.76 21.02 18.32
CA ILE A 15 3.25 21.74 19.50
C ILE A 15 4.17 22.88 19.08
N PHE A 16 5.07 22.62 18.13
CA PHE A 16 6.02 23.63 17.66
C PHE A 16 5.30 24.84 17.02
N PHE A 17 4.33 24.60 16.13
CA PHE A 17 3.54 25.67 15.51
C PHE A 17 2.68 26.40 16.54
N PHE A 18 2.07 25.69 17.48
CA PHE A 18 1.28 26.31 18.53
C PHE A 18 2.10 27.29 19.38
N ASN A 19 3.29 26.87 19.84
CA ASN A 19 4.18 27.75 20.62
C ASN A 19 4.71 28.93 19.81
N LEU A 20 4.90 28.75 18.50
CA LEU A 20 5.42 29.78 17.61
C LEU A 20 4.35 30.82 17.24
N LEU A 21 3.07 30.42 17.14
CA LEU A 21 1.95 31.31 16.80
C LEU A 21 1.32 31.98 18.03
N PHE A 22 1.28 31.29 19.17
CA PHE A 22 0.59 31.74 20.40
C PHE A 22 1.53 31.70 21.61
N PRO A 23 2.55 32.58 21.67
CA PRO A 23 3.53 32.59 22.76
C PRO A 23 2.95 33.04 24.12
N ALA A 24 1.81 33.74 24.12
CA ALA A 24 1.18 34.34 25.31
C ALA A 24 -0.02 33.54 25.83
N PHE A 25 -0.12 32.25 25.48
CA PHE A 25 -1.23 31.40 25.89
C PHE A 25 -1.19 31.15 27.41
N SER A 26 -2.11 31.75 28.17
CA SER A 26 -2.10 31.74 29.63
C SER A 26 -3.18 30.88 30.29
N ASP A 27 -3.98 30.12 29.53
CA ASP A 27 -5.04 29.29 30.11
C ASP A 27 -4.76 27.79 30.03
N SER A 28 -4.63 27.14 31.19
CA SER A 28 -4.15 25.76 31.34
C SER A 28 -5.24 24.70 31.22
N ARG A 29 -6.51 25.09 31.00
CA ARG A 29 -7.67 24.16 31.02
C ARG A 29 -8.50 24.13 29.74
N ASP A 30 -7.99 24.67 28.64
CA ASP A 30 -8.77 24.71 27.40
C ASP A 30 -8.49 23.51 26.49
N ALA A 31 -9.51 22.66 26.35
CA ALA A 31 -9.60 21.65 25.29
C ALA A 31 -9.41 22.27 23.89
N GLN A 32 -9.63 23.58 23.76
CA GLN A 32 -9.42 24.35 22.53
C GLN A 32 -7.94 24.43 22.13
N ALA A 33 -7.00 24.45 23.07
CA ALA A 33 -5.57 24.43 22.74
C ALA A 33 -5.17 23.09 22.10
N LEU A 34 -5.64 21.98 22.70
CA LEU A 34 -5.38 20.63 22.19
C LEU A 34 -6.02 20.39 20.83
N THR A 35 -7.23 20.91 20.59
CA THR A 35 -7.84 20.82 19.27
C THR A 35 -7.01 21.57 18.25
N LYS A 36 -6.55 22.80 18.52
CA LYS A 36 -5.72 23.57 17.58
C LYS A 36 -4.35 22.92 17.31
N ILE A 37 -3.69 22.39 18.33
CA ILE A 37 -2.41 21.65 18.20
C ILE A 37 -2.55 20.47 17.24
N PHE A 38 -3.70 19.79 17.24
CA PHE A 38 -3.94 18.63 16.39
C PHE A 38 -4.56 19.00 15.03
N THR A 39 -5.55 19.89 15.00
CA THR A 39 -6.29 20.19 13.77
C THR A 39 -5.47 20.95 12.74
N VAL A 40 -4.59 21.87 13.16
CA VAL A 40 -3.79 22.69 12.24
C VAL A 40 -2.78 21.86 11.44
N PRO A 41 -1.92 21.02 12.05
CA PRO A 41 -1.02 20.19 11.27
C PRO A 41 -1.77 19.10 10.50
N VAL A 42 -2.87 18.55 11.04
CA VAL A 42 -3.67 17.56 10.32
C VAL A 42 -4.31 18.15 9.06
N SER A 43 -4.87 19.36 9.13
CA SER A 43 -5.45 20.00 7.95
C SER A 43 -4.37 20.32 6.91
N LEU A 44 -3.19 20.78 7.34
CA LEU A 44 -2.01 20.93 6.49
C LEU A 44 -1.57 19.61 5.85
N ALA A 45 -1.55 18.50 6.60
CA ALA A 45 -1.19 17.17 6.10
C ALA A 45 -2.12 16.70 4.98
N PHE A 46 -3.40 17.09 5.02
CA PHE A 46 -4.38 16.82 3.99
C PHE A 46 -4.43 17.89 2.87
N GLY A 47 -3.58 18.91 2.93
CA GLY A 47 -3.50 19.97 1.93
C GLY A 47 -4.52 21.11 2.10
N MET A 48 -5.25 21.16 3.22
CA MET A 48 -6.21 22.23 3.54
C MET A 48 -5.50 23.46 4.14
N VAL A 49 -4.67 24.13 3.32
CA VAL A 49 -3.80 25.23 3.77
C VAL A 49 -4.60 26.46 4.24
N GLU A 50 -5.74 26.77 3.62
CA GLU A 50 -6.58 27.93 3.97
C GLU A 50 -7.07 27.88 5.42
N SER A 51 -7.37 26.69 5.93
CA SER A 51 -7.82 26.49 7.32
C SER A 51 -6.70 26.63 8.36
N ALA A 52 -5.46 26.70 7.89
CA ALA A 52 -4.25 26.73 8.70
C ALA A 52 -3.46 28.04 8.54
N GLN A 53 -4.00 29.01 7.79
CA GLN A 53 -3.50 30.38 7.72
C GLN A 53 -4.15 31.23 8.80
N PHE A 54 -3.35 32.05 9.46
CA PHE A 54 -3.80 32.94 10.52
C PHE A 54 -3.48 34.39 10.14
N GLU A 55 -4.39 35.30 10.47
CA GLU A 55 -4.12 36.73 10.38
C GLU A 55 -3.19 37.17 11.53
N SER A 56 -2.28 38.09 11.24
CA SER A 56 -1.38 38.66 12.25
C SER A 56 -2.13 39.63 13.16
N CYS A 57 -1.86 39.57 14.47
CA CYS A 57 -2.46 40.50 15.44
C CYS A 57 -2.04 41.96 15.16
N SER A 58 -2.98 42.89 15.30
CA SER A 58 -2.67 44.33 15.37
C SER A 58 -2.22 44.69 16.79
N SER A 59 -1.60 45.87 16.96
CA SER A 59 -1.00 46.33 18.23
C SER A 59 -1.94 46.39 19.44
N SER A 60 -3.24 46.17 19.26
CA SER A 60 -4.29 46.22 20.29
C SER A 60 -4.77 44.86 20.81
N SER A 61 -4.37 43.73 20.20
CA SER A 61 -4.85 42.39 20.58
C SER A 61 -3.69 41.45 20.92
N LEU A 62 -3.74 40.78 22.08
CA LEU A 62 -2.80 39.72 22.42
C LEU A 62 -3.09 38.45 21.61
N ALA A 63 -2.02 37.73 21.22
CA ALA A 63 -2.09 36.44 20.54
C ALA A 63 -2.51 35.32 21.50
N THR A 64 -3.77 35.35 21.95
CA THR A 64 -4.34 34.42 22.94
C THR A 64 -4.98 33.18 22.31
N GLY A 65 -4.90 32.99 20.98
CA GLY A 65 -5.38 31.77 20.31
C GLY A 65 -6.82 31.81 19.76
N GLU A 66 -7.57 32.88 20.00
CA GLU A 66 -8.99 32.98 19.62
C GLU A 66 -9.23 33.61 18.24
N SER A 67 -8.36 34.53 17.79
CA SER A 67 -8.59 35.28 16.53
C SER A 67 -7.34 35.65 15.71
N CYS A 68 -6.17 35.83 16.33
CA CYS A 68 -4.98 36.30 15.64
C CYS A 68 -3.69 35.66 16.17
N ALA A 69 -2.68 35.54 15.29
CA ALA A 69 -1.36 34.97 15.61
C ALA A 69 -0.30 36.07 15.76
N ASP A 70 0.79 35.76 16.46
CA ASP A 70 1.95 36.67 16.58
C ASP A 70 2.56 36.98 15.21
N GLU A 71 2.94 38.25 14.96
CA GLU A 71 3.41 38.70 13.65
C GLU A 71 4.75 38.06 13.25
N ALA A 72 5.70 37.97 14.20
CA ALA A 72 7.00 37.39 13.94
C ALA A 72 6.90 35.87 13.72
N GLY A 73 6.08 35.21 14.54
CA GLY A 73 5.75 33.79 14.40
C GLY A 73 5.06 33.47 13.07
N ASN A 74 4.00 34.20 12.73
CA ASN A 74 3.22 33.96 11.52
C ASN A 74 4.05 34.09 10.24
N LYS A 75 5.03 35.03 10.21
CA LYS A 75 5.96 35.18 9.09
C LYS A 75 6.91 33.98 8.93
N ALA A 76 7.44 33.45 10.03
CA ALA A 76 8.29 32.27 10.00
C ALA A 76 7.51 31.00 9.62
N TYR A 77 6.29 30.87 10.15
CA TYR A 77 5.36 29.78 9.88
C TYR A 77 4.97 29.70 8.40
N ASN A 78 4.37 30.77 7.86
CA ASN A 78 3.93 30.82 6.46
C ASN A 78 5.09 30.84 5.46
N GLY A 79 6.31 31.16 5.91
CA GLY A 79 7.50 31.16 5.06
C GLY A 79 8.04 29.76 4.79
N ILE A 80 8.91 29.26 5.68
CA ILE A 80 9.69 28.04 5.44
C ILE A 80 9.13 26.82 6.18
N LEU A 81 8.50 27.03 7.33
CA LEU A 81 8.13 25.97 8.24
C LEU A 81 6.94 25.13 7.73
N VAL A 82 5.90 25.78 7.20
CA VAL A 82 4.79 25.08 6.54
C VAL A 82 5.29 24.31 5.32
N PHE A 83 6.19 24.90 4.52
CA PHE A 83 6.77 24.24 3.36
C PHE A 83 7.55 22.97 3.73
N VAL A 84 8.44 23.07 4.72
CA VAL A 84 9.22 21.92 5.23
C VAL A 84 8.29 20.84 5.79
N TYR A 85 7.26 21.24 6.54
CA TYR A 85 6.27 20.31 7.08
C TYR A 85 5.51 19.57 5.97
N LEU A 86 5.00 20.29 4.98
CA LEU A 86 4.30 19.71 3.83
C LEU A 86 5.20 18.76 3.05
N LEU A 87 6.47 19.11 2.85
CA LEU A 87 7.43 18.24 2.18
C LEU A 87 7.68 16.95 2.98
N LEU A 88 7.94 17.06 4.28
CA LEU A 88 8.16 15.91 5.15
C LEU A 88 6.93 15.01 5.20
N VAL A 89 5.74 15.58 5.43
CA VAL A 89 4.49 14.81 5.49
C VAL A 89 4.17 14.20 4.14
N ASN A 90 4.34 14.88 3.01
CA ASN A 90 4.04 14.27 1.71
C ASN A 90 5.02 13.15 1.35
N ILE A 91 6.31 13.33 1.60
CA ILE A 91 7.32 12.27 1.40
C ILE A 91 7.03 11.08 2.31
N VAL A 92 6.74 11.33 3.60
CA VAL A 92 6.42 10.27 4.56
C VAL A 92 5.10 9.58 4.24
N MET A 93 4.06 10.38 3.96
CA MET A 93 2.70 9.91 3.66
C MET A 93 2.74 9.00 2.44
N TRP A 94 3.22 9.48 1.29
CA TRP A 94 3.19 8.69 0.07
C TRP A 94 4.20 7.53 0.10
N ASN A 95 5.46 7.78 0.49
CA ASN A 95 6.49 6.76 0.34
C ASN A 95 6.33 5.60 1.34
N LEU A 96 5.93 5.88 2.59
CA LEU A 96 5.70 4.80 3.56
C LEU A 96 4.34 4.14 3.39
N LEU A 97 3.29 4.87 2.98
CA LEU A 97 1.98 4.28 2.75
C LEU A 97 2.02 3.31 1.58
N ILE A 98 2.64 3.70 0.46
CA ILE A 98 2.79 2.83 -0.72
C ILE A 98 3.63 1.61 -0.38
N ALA A 99 4.77 1.78 0.30
CA ALA A 99 5.64 0.65 0.69
C ALA A 99 4.93 -0.32 1.65
N LEU A 100 4.19 0.20 2.63
CA LEU A 100 3.41 -0.61 3.56
C LEU A 100 2.28 -1.34 2.84
N PHE A 101 1.50 -0.63 2.03
CA PHE A 101 0.38 -1.24 1.29
C PHE A 101 0.87 -2.27 0.30
N SER A 102 1.93 -2.01 -0.46
CA SER A 102 2.50 -2.99 -1.37
C SER A 102 2.86 -4.29 -0.62
N ARG A 103 3.58 -4.18 0.50
CA ARG A 103 3.93 -5.34 1.32
C ARG A 103 2.69 -6.05 1.89
N THR A 104 1.78 -5.30 2.52
CA THR A 104 0.61 -5.90 3.17
C THR A 104 -0.38 -6.47 2.18
N VAL A 105 -0.57 -5.86 1.02
CA VAL A 105 -1.46 -6.37 -0.03
C VAL A 105 -0.94 -7.70 -0.54
N THR A 106 0.37 -7.83 -0.80
CA THR A 106 0.95 -9.11 -1.22
C THR A 106 0.81 -10.19 -0.15
N GLU A 107 1.09 -9.88 1.11
CA GLU A 107 0.95 -10.85 2.20
C GLU A 107 -0.52 -11.22 2.46
N LEU A 108 -1.41 -10.21 2.48
CA LEU A 108 -2.82 -10.37 2.81
C LEU A 108 -3.63 -10.98 1.66
N ALA A 109 -3.27 -10.73 0.40
CA ALA A 109 -3.99 -11.29 -0.76
C ALA A 109 -4.06 -12.82 -0.69
N SER A 110 -2.93 -13.48 -0.39
CA SER A 110 -2.87 -14.95 -0.28
C SER A 110 -3.79 -15.49 0.83
N ARG A 111 -3.81 -14.84 1.99
CA ARG A 111 -4.65 -15.25 3.14
C ARG A 111 -6.11 -14.90 2.92
N ALA A 112 -6.38 -13.74 2.32
CA ALA A 112 -7.72 -13.25 2.01
C ALA A 112 -8.41 -14.13 0.97
N GLU A 113 -7.68 -14.67 -0.01
CA GLU A 113 -8.23 -15.57 -1.01
C GLU A 113 -8.77 -16.86 -0.36
N VAL A 114 -8.02 -17.47 0.56
CA VAL A 114 -8.46 -18.68 1.29
C VAL A 114 -9.71 -18.37 2.13
N LEU A 115 -9.71 -17.26 2.86
CA LEU A 115 -10.86 -16.83 3.67
C LEU A 115 -12.07 -16.49 2.80
N TRP A 116 -11.86 -15.84 1.65
CA TRP A 116 -12.92 -15.51 0.71
C TRP A 116 -13.58 -16.77 0.14
N ARG A 117 -12.80 -17.77 -0.29
CA ARG A 117 -13.34 -19.04 -0.78
C ARG A 117 -14.14 -19.78 0.29
N ARG A 118 -13.69 -19.76 1.54
CA ARG A 118 -14.42 -20.32 2.69
C ARG A 118 -15.74 -19.59 2.91
N ASN A 119 -15.68 -18.26 3.07
CA ASN A 119 -16.87 -17.44 3.33
C ASN A 119 -17.88 -17.56 2.18
N LEU A 120 -17.41 -17.66 0.93
CA LEU A 120 -18.26 -17.87 -0.22
C LEU A 120 -18.97 -19.22 -0.16
N PHE A 121 -18.28 -20.29 0.25
CA PHE A 121 -18.91 -21.59 0.41
C PHE A 121 -19.97 -21.59 1.52
N GLU A 122 -19.65 -21.02 2.68
CA GLU A 122 -20.61 -20.87 3.79
C GLU A 122 -21.85 -20.09 3.33
N LEU A 123 -21.63 -18.99 2.60
CA LEU A 123 -22.69 -18.18 2.03
C LEU A 123 -23.55 -18.97 1.02
N LEU A 124 -22.93 -19.74 0.13
CA LEU A 124 -23.65 -20.58 -0.84
C LEU A 124 -24.47 -21.67 -0.17
N GLN A 125 -23.95 -22.27 0.89
CA GLN A 125 -24.68 -23.26 1.69
C GLN A 125 -25.91 -22.62 2.37
N GLU A 126 -25.74 -21.42 2.94
CA GLU A 126 -26.85 -20.65 3.51
C GLU A 126 -27.91 -20.32 2.45
N PHE A 127 -27.49 -19.83 1.27
CA PHE A 127 -28.41 -19.54 0.17
C PHE A 127 -29.16 -20.77 -0.36
N ALA A 128 -28.57 -21.96 -0.29
CA ALA A 128 -29.24 -23.19 -0.69
C ALA A 128 -30.39 -23.58 0.26
N GLU A 129 -30.31 -23.19 1.53
CA GLU A 129 -31.33 -23.48 2.55
C GLU A 129 -32.41 -22.40 2.67
N VAL A 130 -32.08 -21.18 2.24
CA VAL A 130 -32.96 -20.01 2.24
C VAL A 130 -34.01 -20.11 1.12
N SER A 131 -35.19 -19.55 1.39
CA SER A 131 -36.28 -19.49 0.40
C SER A 131 -35.82 -18.76 -0.86
N PRO A 132 -36.14 -19.24 -2.09
CA PRO A 132 -35.77 -18.59 -3.35
C PRO A 132 -36.50 -17.25 -3.59
N VAL A 133 -37.28 -16.78 -2.62
CA VAL A 133 -38.16 -15.63 -2.71
C VAL A 133 -37.54 -14.46 -1.93
N PRO A 134 -37.49 -13.24 -2.50
CA PRO A 134 -36.90 -12.09 -1.82
C PRO A 134 -37.60 -11.81 -0.48
N PRO A 135 -36.90 -11.16 0.48
CA PRO A 135 -37.37 -10.92 1.84
C PRO A 135 -38.83 -10.45 2.01
N PRO A 136 -39.42 -9.59 1.16
CA PRO A 136 -40.82 -9.18 1.33
C PRO A 136 -41.86 -10.29 1.12
N LEU A 137 -41.56 -11.35 0.35
CA LEU A 137 -42.52 -12.42 0.00
C LEU A 137 -42.19 -13.77 0.65
N SER A 138 -41.22 -13.81 1.56
CA SER A 138 -40.72 -15.05 2.17
C SER A 138 -41.56 -15.55 3.37
N PHE A 139 -42.35 -14.67 3.99
CA PHE A 139 -43.23 -14.98 5.13
C PHE A 139 -44.14 -16.21 4.93
N PRO A 140 -44.92 -16.33 3.83
CA PRO A 140 -45.78 -17.51 3.62
C PRO A 140 -44.97 -18.80 3.40
N HIS A 141 -43.79 -18.71 2.79
CA HIS A 141 -42.91 -19.87 2.56
C HIS A 141 -42.36 -20.41 3.89
N TYR A 142 -41.87 -19.54 4.78
CA TYR A 142 -41.39 -19.95 6.10
C TYR A 142 -42.53 -20.47 6.98
N ALA A 143 -43.72 -19.87 6.91
CA ALA A 143 -44.91 -20.36 7.61
C ALA A 143 -45.31 -21.78 7.15
N TRP A 144 -45.30 -22.03 5.83
CA TRP A 144 -45.58 -23.35 5.26
C TRP A 144 -44.54 -24.41 5.65
N LYS A 145 -43.25 -24.05 5.61
CA LYS A 145 -42.14 -24.93 6.05
C LYS A 145 -42.25 -25.29 7.54
N LEU A 146 -42.66 -24.34 8.38
CA LEU A 146 -42.90 -24.58 9.81
C LEU A 146 -44.11 -25.49 10.06
N LEU A 147 -45.22 -25.27 9.33
CA LEU A 147 -46.41 -26.14 9.37
C LEU A 147 -46.09 -27.57 8.92
N GLN A 148 -45.36 -27.75 7.82
CA GLN A 148 -44.89 -29.05 7.35
C GLN A 148 -43.94 -29.72 8.35
N ARG A 149 -43.02 -28.96 8.96
CA ARG A 149 -42.11 -29.49 9.99
C ARG A 149 -42.87 -29.95 11.23
N CYS A 150 -43.86 -29.19 11.68
CA CYS A 150 -44.75 -29.56 12.78
C CYS A 150 -45.57 -30.83 12.46
N HIS A 151 -45.99 -31.00 11.21
CA HIS A 151 -46.72 -32.19 10.75
C HIS A 151 -45.80 -33.42 10.62
N ALA A 152 -44.55 -33.23 10.17
CA ALA A 152 -43.55 -34.29 10.05
C ALA A 152 -42.98 -34.75 11.40
N CYS A 153 -42.81 -33.84 12.37
CA CYS A 153 -42.37 -34.16 13.73
C CYS A 153 -43.39 -35.00 14.51
N ARG A 154 -44.65 -35.10 14.05
CA ARG A 154 -45.65 -36.02 14.62
C ARG A 154 -45.54 -37.45 14.09
N CYS A 155 -44.79 -37.69 13.00
CA CYS A 155 -44.79 -38.98 12.30
C CYS A 155 -43.42 -39.64 12.12
N GLN A 156 -42.32 -39.09 12.67
CA GLN A 156 -41.01 -39.75 12.54
C GLN A 156 -40.12 -39.60 13.80
N PRO A 157 -39.58 -40.71 14.34
CA PRO A 157 -38.47 -40.65 15.26
C PRO A 157 -37.22 -40.20 14.50
N ARG A 158 -36.52 -39.19 15.04
CA ARG A 158 -35.31 -38.59 14.49
C ARG A 158 -34.21 -39.65 14.29
N SER A 159 -33.87 -39.98 13.04
CA SER A 159 -32.51 -40.41 12.71
C SER A 159 -31.69 -39.12 12.55
N GLY A 160 -30.94 -38.78 13.59
CA GLY A 160 -30.02 -37.65 13.57
C GLY A 160 -28.81 -38.01 12.74
N GLU A 161 -28.81 -37.63 11.46
CA GLU A 161 -27.57 -37.52 10.69
C GLU A 161 -26.86 -36.26 11.16
N VAL A 162 -26.20 -36.37 12.32
CA VAL A 162 -25.14 -35.46 12.72
C VAL A 162 -24.02 -35.73 11.73
N SER A 163 -23.80 -34.80 10.79
CA SER A 163 -22.54 -34.77 10.04
C SER A 163 -21.41 -34.86 11.07
N PRO A 164 -20.44 -35.77 10.87
CA PRO A 164 -19.34 -35.90 11.81
C PRO A 164 -18.62 -34.54 11.82
N ALA A 165 -18.79 -33.81 12.92
CA ALA A 165 -17.81 -32.84 13.34
C ALA A 165 -16.57 -33.67 13.65
N ASP A 166 -15.75 -33.86 12.61
CA ASP A 166 -14.55 -34.67 12.64
C ASP A 166 -13.71 -34.23 13.84
N GLY A 167 -13.58 -35.15 14.78
CA GLY A 167 -12.57 -35.10 15.81
C GLY A 167 -11.21 -35.17 15.14
N ALA A 168 -10.53 -34.03 15.10
CA ALA A 168 -9.10 -33.98 14.97
C ALA A 168 -8.65 -32.78 15.81
N GLU A 169 -7.96 -33.10 16.89
CA GLU A 169 -7.23 -32.21 17.78
C GLU A 169 -6.05 -31.59 16.99
N SER A 170 -6.37 -30.80 15.97
CA SER A 170 -5.45 -29.95 15.24
C SER A 170 -5.58 -28.57 15.85
N SER A 171 -4.48 -28.08 16.42
CA SER A 171 -4.33 -26.73 16.99
C SER A 171 -4.67 -25.58 16.01
N LYS A 172 -5.01 -25.90 14.76
CA LYS A 172 -5.37 -24.96 13.69
C LYS A 172 -6.61 -25.44 12.93
N PRO A 173 -7.48 -24.50 12.50
CA PRO A 173 -8.67 -24.81 11.74
C PRO A 173 -8.36 -25.41 10.35
N TRP A 174 -9.26 -26.24 9.84
CA TRP A 174 -9.08 -27.04 8.62
C TRP A 174 -8.69 -26.24 7.36
N TRP A 175 -9.13 -24.99 7.24
CA TRP A 175 -8.83 -24.12 6.08
C TRP A 175 -7.42 -23.53 6.08
N GLN A 176 -6.64 -23.69 7.17
CA GLN A 176 -5.24 -23.22 7.23
C GLN A 176 -4.26 -24.23 6.63
N HIS A 177 -4.68 -25.48 6.44
CA HIS A 177 -3.84 -26.54 5.88
C HIS A 177 -3.81 -26.43 4.35
N THR A 178 -2.89 -25.62 3.81
CA THR A 178 -2.77 -25.43 2.36
C THR A 178 -2.08 -26.59 1.64
N GLU A 179 -1.31 -27.41 2.37
CA GLU A 179 -0.51 -28.50 1.78
C GLU A 179 -1.27 -29.83 1.66
N ASP A 180 -2.26 -30.08 2.54
CA ASP A 180 -3.04 -31.30 2.51
C ASP A 180 -4.54 -31.02 2.46
N PHE A 181 -5.17 -31.47 1.39
CA PHE A 181 -6.61 -31.37 1.18
C PHE A 181 -7.39 -32.48 1.90
N SER A 182 -6.71 -33.46 2.53
CA SER A 182 -7.36 -34.62 3.18
C SER A 182 -8.39 -34.20 4.24
N GLY A 183 -8.09 -33.19 5.06
CA GLY A 183 -8.92 -32.72 6.19
C GLY A 183 -10.06 -31.76 5.84
N TYR A 184 -10.34 -31.48 4.57
CA TYR A 184 -11.43 -30.58 4.17
C TYR A 184 -12.78 -31.29 4.17
N PRO A 185 -13.89 -30.59 4.51
CA PRO A 185 -15.24 -31.11 4.35
C PRO A 185 -15.52 -31.59 2.92
N LYS A 186 -16.23 -32.72 2.77
CA LYS A 186 -16.50 -33.34 1.45
C LYS A 186 -17.24 -32.38 0.51
N ASP A 187 -18.19 -31.62 1.03
CA ASP A 187 -18.97 -30.65 0.26
C ASP A 187 -18.11 -29.50 -0.25
N PHE A 188 -17.16 -29.05 0.57
CA PHE A 188 -16.19 -28.03 0.17
C PHE A 188 -15.24 -28.54 -0.92
N LYS A 189 -14.77 -29.80 -0.84
CA LYS A 189 -13.96 -30.42 -1.91
C LYS A 189 -14.72 -30.43 -3.23
N ARG A 190 -16.00 -30.79 -3.19
CA ARG A 190 -16.86 -30.81 -4.39
C ARG A 190 -17.02 -29.41 -4.99
N PHE A 191 -17.19 -28.40 -4.13
CA PHE A 191 -17.23 -27.00 -4.54
C PHE A 191 -15.93 -26.55 -5.22
N LEU A 192 -14.77 -26.91 -4.68
CA LEU A 192 -13.47 -26.58 -5.28
C LEU A 192 -13.27 -27.25 -6.65
N ILE A 193 -13.65 -28.53 -6.78
CA ILE A 193 -13.60 -29.25 -8.06
C ILE A 193 -14.46 -28.52 -9.09
N TYR A 194 -15.71 -28.22 -8.73
CA TYR A 194 -16.63 -27.48 -9.61
C TYR A 194 -16.07 -26.12 -10.03
N GLN A 195 -15.54 -25.32 -9.09
CA GLN A 195 -14.91 -24.05 -9.42
C GLN A 195 -13.73 -24.22 -10.39
N SER A 196 -12.90 -25.26 -10.19
CA SER A 196 -11.75 -25.50 -11.06
C SER A 196 -12.15 -25.86 -12.49
N GLU A 197 -13.23 -26.62 -12.66
CA GLU A 197 -13.80 -26.97 -13.95
C GLU A 197 -14.35 -25.74 -14.67
N GLN A 198 -15.14 -24.92 -13.97
CA GLN A 198 -15.70 -23.67 -14.52
C GLN A 198 -14.60 -22.67 -14.90
N LEU A 199 -13.56 -22.53 -14.07
CA LEU A 199 -12.40 -21.70 -14.40
C LEU A 199 -11.65 -22.22 -15.62
N ARG A 200 -11.53 -23.54 -15.79
CA ARG A 200 -10.87 -24.14 -16.95
C ARG A 200 -11.67 -23.93 -18.23
N GLU A 201 -12.99 -24.02 -18.15
CA GLU A 201 -13.91 -23.79 -19.27
C GLU A 201 -13.91 -22.32 -19.71
N HIS A 202 -13.94 -21.38 -18.77
CA HIS A 202 -13.97 -19.95 -19.06
C HIS A 202 -12.59 -19.28 -19.16
N ARG A 203 -11.51 -19.99 -18.85
CA ARG A 203 -10.12 -19.52 -19.00
C ARG A 203 -9.85 -18.78 -20.33
N PRO A 204 -10.18 -19.31 -21.52
CA PRO A 204 -9.89 -18.62 -22.78
C PRO A 204 -10.56 -17.26 -22.87
N ARG A 205 -11.80 -17.11 -22.36
CA ARG A 205 -12.50 -15.82 -22.33
C ARG A 205 -11.87 -14.83 -21.35
N LEU A 206 -11.41 -15.31 -20.20
CA LEU A 206 -10.76 -14.49 -19.17
C LEU A 206 -9.34 -14.06 -19.59
N GLN A 207 -8.63 -14.89 -20.36
CA GLN A 207 -7.30 -14.59 -20.88
C GLN A 207 -7.32 -13.66 -22.08
N TRP A 208 -8.40 -13.68 -22.86
CA TRP A 208 -8.49 -12.94 -24.12
C TRP A 208 -8.21 -11.42 -24.02
N PRO A 209 -8.70 -10.66 -23.01
CA PRO A 209 -8.36 -9.24 -22.86
C PRO A 209 -6.87 -9.01 -22.58
N VAL A 210 -6.23 -9.93 -21.85
CA VAL A 210 -4.81 -9.86 -21.50
C VAL A 210 -3.95 -10.23 -22.71
N GLU A 211 -4.34 -11.26 -23.45
CA GLU A 211 -3.64 -11.72 -24.65
C GLU A 211 -3.73 -10.73 -25.80
N ARG A 212 -4.85 -10.00 -25.94
CA ARG A 212 -4.98 -8.92 -26.94
C ARG A 212 -3.88 -7.87 -26.80
N ASN A 213 -3.57 -7.45 -25.57
CA ASN A 213 -2.56 -6.44 -25.30
C ASN A 213 -1.13 -7.01 -25.27
N LYS A 214 -0.98 -8.33 -25.29
CA LYS A 214 0.31 -9.00 -25.20
C LYS A 214 1.17 -8.77 -26.45
N GLY A 215 0.55 -8.73 -27.64
CA GLY A 215 1.25 -8.44 -28.89
C GLY A 215 1.95 -7.08 -28.86
N ASP A 216 1.23 -6.03 -28.43
CA ASP A 216 1.79 -4.68 -28.34
C ASP A 216 2.93 -4.57 -27.31
N ILE A 217 2.80 -5.28 -26.18
CA ILE A 217 3.85 -5.35 -25.15
C ILE A 217 5.08 -6.10 -25.65
N ASP A 218 4.91 -7.22 -26.37
CA ASP A 218 6.02 -8.00 -26.91
C ASP A 218 6.77 -7.22 -27.99
N VAL A 219 6.04 -6.47 -28.84
CA VAL A 219 6.64 -5.55 -29.84
C VAL A 219 7.40 -4.42 -29.14
N LEU A 220 6.80 -3.79 -28.12
CA LEU A 220 7.46 -2.72 -27.36
C LEU A 220 8.72 -3.24 -26.65
N LYS A 221 8.63 -4.42 -26.05
CA LYS A 221 9.76 -5.08 -25.39
C LYS A 221 10.88 -5.36 -26.37
N ALA A 222 10.58 -5.91 -27.55
CA ALA A 222 11.58 -6.15 -28.58
C ALA A 222 12.24 -4.85 -29.06
N HIS A 223 11.46 -3.77 -29.21
CA HIS A 223 12.00 -2.45 -29.55
C HIS A 223 12.96 -1.93 -28.48
N VAL A 224 12.55 -1.98 -27.21
CA VAL A 224 13.38 -1.57 -26.07
C VAL A 224 14.66 -2.42 -25.99
N GLU A 225 14.55 -3.74 -26.15
CA GLU A 225 15.71 -4.63 -26.15
C GLU A 225 16.70 -4.31 -27.29
N ASN A 226 16.20 -3.98 -28.49
CA ASN A 226 17.06 -3.57 -29.59
C ASN A 226 17.73 -2.22 -29.33
N GLN A 227 16.97 -1.21 -28.84
CA GLN A 227 17.55 0.07 -28.46
C GLN A 227 18.62 -0.07 -27.38
N VAL A 228 18.40 -0.92 -26.37
CA VAL A 228 19.40 -1.19 -25.32
C VAL A 228 20.64 -1.86 -25.91
N LYS A 229 20.49 -2.81 -26.85
CA LYS A 229 21.63 -3.44 -27.52
C LYS A 229 22.45 -2.43 -28.32
N ASP A 230 21.79 -1.52 -29.06
CA ASP A 230 22.46 -0.47 -29.84
C ASP A 230 23.23 0.50 -28.93
N LEU A 231 22.62 0.91 -27.80
CA LEU A 231 23.28 1.75 -26.80
C LEU A 231 24.50 1.04 -26.18
N LEU A 232 24.38 -0.26 -25.86
CA LEU A 232 25.49 -1.04 -25.32
C LEU A 232 26.63 -1.22 -26.34
N ALA A 233 26.30 -1.37 -27.62
CA ALA A 233 27.29 -1.45 -28.70
C ALA A 233 28.03 -0.11 -28.84
N THR A 234 27.30 1.01 -28.84
CA THR A 234 27.88 2.36 -28.91
C THR A 234 28.77 2.63 -27.69
N GLN A 235 28.31 2.27 -26.50
CA GLN A 235 29.09 2.41 -25.27
C GLN A 235 30.38 1.57 -25.31
N ARG A 236 30.33 0.37 -25.88
CA ARG A 236 31.54 -0.46 -26.06
C ARG A 236 32.54 0.20 -27.02
N GLU A 237 32.08 0.70 -28.17
CA GLU A 237 32.96 1.40 -29.11
C GLU A 237 33.59 2.67 -28.49
N ASP A 238 32.82 3.41 -27.71
CA ASP A 238 33.32 4.62 -27.04
C ASP A 238 34.34 4.26 -25.95
N ASN A 239 34.12 3.18 -25.19
CA ASN A 239 35.11 2.68 -24.24
C ASN A 239 36.41 2.26 -24.94
N GLU A 240 36.33 1.54 -26.06
CA GLU A 240 37.51 1.13 -26.84
C GLU A 240 38.27 2.34 -27.40
N LYS A 241 37.57 3.36 -27.90
CA LYS A 241 38.20 4.62 -28.34
C LYS A 241 38.85 5.39 -27.19
N MET A 242 38.24 5.36 -26.01
CA MET A 242 38.80 5.99 -24.82
C MET A 242 40.07 5.27 -24.35
N ASP A 243 40.09 3.93 -24.38
CA ASP A 243 41.28 3.13 -24.08
C ASP A 243 42.41 3.41 -25.08
N GLU A 244 42.12 3.49 -26.38
CA GLU A 244 43.12 3.81 -27.40
C GLU A 244 43.72 5.23 -27.21
N ARG A 245 42.88 6.20 -26.77
CA ARG A 245 43.37 7.54 -26.42
C ARG A 245 44.25 7.52 -25.18
N LEU A 246 43.91 6.69 -24.18
CA LEU A 246 44.69 6.51 -22.96
C LEU A 246 46.07 5.93 -23.28
N ASP A 247 46.13 4.90 -24.13
CA ASP A 247 47.38 4.29 -24.57
C ASP A 247 48.27 5.28 -25.31
N LYS A 248 47.70 6.08 -26.23
CA LYS A 248 48.43 7.14 -26.94
C LYS A 248 49.00 8.18 -25.98
N LEU A 249 48.22 8.61 -24.99
CA LEU A 249 48.68 9.56 -23.96
C LEU A 249 49.79 8.95 -23.10
N GLN A 250 49.67 7.68 -22.71
CA GLN A 250 50.68 6.96 -21.95
C GLN A 250 51.98 6.79 -22.74
N GLN A 251 51.88 6.53 -24.05
CA GLN A 251 53.05 6.46 -24.94
C GLN A 251 53.73 7.83 -25.12
N GLN A 252 52.96 8.92 -25.23
CA GLN A 252 53.53 10.26 -25.25
C GLN A 252 54.24 10.59 -23.92
N MET A 253 53.63 10.24 -22.78
CA MET A 253 54.20 10.47 -21.45
C MET A 253 55.51 9.68 -21.25
N THR A 254 55.55 8.41 -21.67
CA THR A 254 56.78 7.59 -21.59
C THR A 254 57.89 8.09 -22.51
N ASN A 255 57.55 8.51 -23.74
CA ASN A 255 58.51 9.15 -24.65
C ASN A 255 59.11 10.41 -24.03
N VAL A 256 58.29 11.31 -23.48
CA VAL A 256 58.75 12.53 -22.79
C VAL A 256 59.63 12.19 -21.58
N MET A 257 59.24 11.18 -20.80
CA MET A 257 60.02 10.73 -19.64
C MET A 257 61.40 10.19 -20.04
N SER A 258 61.49 9.42 -21.13
CA SER A 258 62.75 8.91 -21.65
C SER A 258 63.70 10.01 -22.14
N ILE A 259 63.17 11.04 -22.81
CA ILE A 259 63.93 12.21 -23.26
C ILE A 259 64.47 12.99 -22.05
N LEU A 260 63.64 13.20 -21.02
CA LEU A 260 64.08 13.86 -19.78
C LEU A 260 65.21 13.08 -19.10
N GLN A 261 65.13 11.75 -19.06
CA GLN A 261 66.14 10.90 -18.47
C GLN A 261 67.47 10.93 -19.26
N GLN A 262 67.43 10.93 -20.59
CA GLN A 262 68.62 11.12 -21.43
C GLN A 262 69.27 12.49 -21.21
N MET A 263 68.47 13.56 -21.15
CA MET A 263 68.95 14.91 -20.85
C MET A 263 69.57 15.02 -19.45
N GLN A 264 69.10 14.23 -18.48
CA GLN A 264 69.71 14.15 -17.16
C GLN A 264 71.04 13.39 -17.19
N GLN A 265 71.14 12.28 -17.92
CA GLN A 265 72.39 11.53 -18.09
C GLN A 265 73.48 12.33 -18.81
N GLN A 266 73.12 13.07 -19.88
CA GLN A 266 74.06 13.97 -20.56
C GLN A 266 74.55 15.11 -19.67
N ARG A 267 73.80 15.49 -18.63
CA ARG A 267 74.22 16.51 -17.66
C ARG A 267 75.15 15.98 -16.57
N GLN A 268 75.28 14.67 -16.42
CA GLN A 268 76.09 14.02 -15.38
C GLN A 268 77.45 13.50 -15.89
N GLN A 269 77.68 13.53 -17.21
CA GLN A 269 78.99 13.33 -17.84
C GLN A 269 79.64 14.68 -18.14
#